data_AF-A0A1H9C2X3-F1
#
_entry.id   AF-A0A1H9C2X3-F1
#
_cell.length_a   1.000
_cell.length_b   1.000
_cell.length_c   1.000
_cell.angle_alpha   90.00
_cell.angle_beta   90.00
_cell.angle_gamma   90.00
#
_symmetry.space_group_name_H-M   'P 1'
#
loop_
_entity.id
_entity.type
_entity.pdbx_description
1 polymer ?
#
loop_
_entity_poly.entity_id
_entity_poly.type
_entity_poly.pdbx_seq_one_letter_code
_entity_poly.pdbx_strand_id
1 'polypeptide(L)'
;MSYRYFAIVTDAHPAEDPFFVVRVGGETEEFFSTALRWERSDALYRIESGREHWKAVPIGEEQGVGFEEVQARRVAAARKS
;
A
#
# COMPACT_ATOMS: atom_id res chain seq x y z
N MET A 1 -0.91 -10.07 -16.56
CA MET A 1 0.04 -9.02 -16.13
C MET A 1 0.60 -9.45 -14.79
N SER A 2 1.91 -9.43 -14.59
CA SER A 2 2.51 -9.69 -13.26
C SER A 2 2.74 -8.37 -12.55
N TYR A 3 2.37 -8.30 -11.27
CA TYR A 3 2.57 -7.12 -10.43
C TYR A 3 3.68 -7.38 -9.41
N ARG A 4 4.46 -6.33 -9.12
CA ARG A 4 5.35 -6.28 -7.95
C ARG A 4 4.66 -5.50 -6.85
N TYR A 5 4.70 -6.02 -5.62
CA TYR A 5 4.02 -5.43 -4.48
C TYR A 5 5.02 -4.86 -3.48
N PHE A 6 4.65 -3.73 -2.87
CA PHE A 6 5.42 -3.02 -1.87
C PHE A 6 4.52 -2.62 -0.71
N ALA A 7 4.91 -2.98 0.51
CA ALA A 7 4.34 -2.41 1.72
C ALA A 7 4.97 -1.05 1.98
N ILE A 8 4.15 0.00 2.14
CA ILE A 8 4.61 1.31 2.60
C ILE A 8 4.51 1.33 4.11
N VAL A 9 5.67 1.41 4.77
CA VAL A 9 5.80 1.32 6.22
C VAL A 9 6.29 2.63 6.81
N THR A 10 5.85 2.90 8.03
CA THR A 10 6.26 4.04 8.86
C THR A 10 6.55 3.54 10.27
N ASP A 11 7.06 4.41 11.14
CA ASP A 11 7.29 4.03 12.55
C ASP A 11 6.00 3.60 13.27
N ALA A 12 4.83 4.10 12.82
CA ALA A 12 3.52 3.74 13.36
C ALA A 12 2.88 2.53 12.66
N HIS A 13 3.36 2.18 11.47
CA HIS A 13 2.79 1.13 10.61
C HIS A 13 3.91 0.23 10.08
N PRO A 14 4.29 -0.83 10.84
CA PRO A 14 5.36 -1.74 10.46
C PRO A 14 4.92 -2.67 9.31
N ALA A 15 5.81 -3.55 8.84
CA ALA A 15 5.55 -4.40 7.68
C ALA A 15 4.38 -5.39 7.89
N GLU A 16 4.10 -5.77 9.14
CA GLU A 16 3.00 -6.64 9.52
C GLU A 16 1.64 -5.92 9.50
N ASP A 17 1.64 -4.59 9.64
CA ASP A 17 0.45 -3.72 9.58
C ASP A 17 0.76 -2.44 8.80
N PRO A 18 1.01 -2.56 7.47
CA PRO A 18 1.53 -1.45 6.68
C PRO A 18 0.52 -0.31 6.56
N PHE A 19 1.02 0.89 6.27
CA PHE A 19 0.17 2.07 6.14
C PHE A 19 -0.74 1.92 4.91
N PHE A 20 -0.15 1.56 3.78
CA PHE A 20 -0.85 1.08 2.58
C PHE A 20 0.07 0.17 1.74
N VAL A 21 -0.51 -0.54 0.79
CA VAL A 21 0.22 -1.35 -0.19
C VAL A 21 0.18 -0.67 -1.55
N VAL A 22 1.32 -0.71 -2.23
CA VAL A 22 1.50 -0.30 -3.63
C VAL A 22 1.74 -1.54 -4.49
N ARG A 23 1.15 -1.56 -5.68
CA ARG A 23 1.48 -2.52 -6.74
C ARG A 23 1.98 -1.81 -7.99
N VAL A 24 2.94 -2.42 -8.67
CA VAL A 24 3.55 -1.89 -9.90
C VAL A 24 3.42 -2.91 -11.01
N GLY A 25 2.79 -2.51 -12.12
CA GLY A 25 2.63 -3.32 -13.33
C GLY A 25 2.90 -2.48 -14.58
N GLY A 26 3.95 -2.83 -15.33
CA GLY A 26 4.42 -2.00 -16.45
C GLY A 26 4.81 -0.60 -15.97
N GLU A 27 4.22 0.44 -16.57
CA GLU A 27 4.43 1.86 -16.22
C GLU A 27 3.41 2.38 -15.20
N THR A 28 2.64 1.48 -14.58
CA THR A 28 1.57 1.84 -13.66
C THR A 28 1.90 1.46 -12.23
N GLU A 29 1.86 2.47 -11.36
CA GLU A 29 1.89 2.36 -9.92
C GLU A 29 0.49 2.65 -9.36
N GLU A 30 0.00 1.78 -8.49
CA GLU A 30 -1.30 1.93 -7.83
C GLU A 30 -1.18 1.60 -6.34
N PHE A 31 -1.93 2.30 -5.48
CA PHE A 31 -2.07 1.96 -4.07
C PHE A 31 -3.49 1.50 -3.76
N PHE A 32 -3.67 0.68 -2.72
CA PHE A 32 -5.01 0.27 -2.29
C PHE A 32 -5.61 1.30 -1.34
N SER A 33 -6.61 2.03 -1.82
CA SER A 33 -7.19 3.20 -1.15
C SER A 33 -8.23 2.84 -0.08
N THR A 34 -8.65 3.85 0.69
CA THR A 34 -9.80 3.74 1.62
C THR A 34 -11.14 3.64 0.90
N ALA A 35 -11.18 3.88 -0.42
CA ALA A 35 -12.34 3.59 -1.26
C ALA A 35 -12.44 2.09 -1.64
N LEU A 36 -11.54 1.25 -1.11
CA LEU A 36 -11.48 -0.20 -1.34
C LEU A 36 -11.28 -0.54 -2.82
N ARG A 37 -10.39 0.21 -3.47
CA ARG A 37 -9.97 -0.01 -4.85
C ARG A 37 -8.53 0.43 -5.06
N TRP A 38 -7.88 -0.16 -6.04
CA TRP A 38 -6.58 0.28 -6.52
C TRP A 38 -6.72 1.62 -7.26
N GLU A 39 -5.90 2.60 -6.86
CA GLU A 39 -5.89 3.94 -7.44
C GLU A 39 -4.46 4.33 -7.82
N ARG A 40 -4.30 5.12 -8.89
CA ARG A 40 -2.99 5.59 -9.35
C ARG A 40 -2.23 6.27 -8.22
N SER A 41 -0.93 5.96 -8.12
CA SER A 41 -0.03 6.52 -7.12
C SER A 41 1.27 7.04 -7.72
N ASP A 42 1.97 7.83 -6.93
CA ASP A 42 3.35 8.29 -7.10
C ASP A 42 4.17 8.11 -5.80
N ALA A 43 3.71 7.23 -4.90
CA ALA A 43 4.29 7.01 -3.59
C ALA A 43 5.73 6.49 -3.65
N LEU A 44 6.05 5.55 -4.54
CA LEU A 44 7.42 5.05 -4.66
C LEU A 44 8.36 6.15 -5.14
N TYR A 45 7.94 6.95 -6.12
CA TYR A 45 8.70 8.11 -6.57
C TYR A 45 8.96 9.11 -5.44
N ARG A 46 7.97 9.39 -4.59
CA ARG A 46 8.14 10.30 -3.45
C ARG A 46 9.12 9.77 -2.41
N ILE A 47 9.12 8.46 -2.16
CA ILE A 47 10.07 7.80 -1.26
C ILE A 47 11.48 7.86 -1.86
N GLU A 48 11.65 7.46 -3.13
CA GLU A 48 12.94 7.43 -3.82
C GLU A 48 13.57 8.83 -3.96
N SER A 49 12.74 9.85 -4.21
CA SER A 49 13.19 11.24 -4.30
C SER A 49 13.41 11.92 -2.94
N GLY A 50 13.13 11.22 -1.83
CA GLY A 50 13.29 11.75 -0.47
C GLY A 50 12.24 12.79 -0.06
N ARG A 51 11.12 12.89 -0.79
CA ARG A 51 9.98 13.75 -0.42
C ARG A 51 9.16 13.20 0.73
N GLU A 52 9.19 11.89 0.90
CA GLU A 52 8.54 11.19 2.02
C GLU A 52 9.58 10.36 2.77
N HIS A 53 9.47 10.33 4.10
CA HIS A 53 10.37 9.56 4.96
C HIS A 53 9.90 8.11 5.20
N TRP A 54 8.85 7.69 4.50
CA TRP A 54 8.35 6.32 4.54
C TRP A 54 9.33 5.36 3.88
N LYS A 55 9.15 4.06 4.13
CA LYS A 55 9.95 3.02 3.48
C LYS A 55 9.06 2.14 2.64
N ALA A 56 9.51 1.82 1.43
CA ALA A 56 8.90 0.81 0.58
C ALA A 56 9.62 -0.52 0.80
N VAL A 57 8.90 -1.52 1.31
CA VAL A 57 9.42 -2.87 1.55
C VAL A 57 8.81 -3.81 0.51
N PRO A 58 9.60 -4.53 -0.30
CA PRO A 58 9.04 -5.50 -1.25
C PRO A 58 8.36 -6.64 -0.50
N ILE A 59 7.16 -7.02 -0.96
CA ILE A 59 6.36 -8.11 -0.39
C ILE A 59 5.89 -9.08 -1.48
N GLY A 60 5.46 -10.27 -1.07
CA GLY A 60 4.85 -11.23 -1.99
C GLY A 60 3.47 -10.79 -2.47
N GLU A 61 3.03 -11.33 -3.61
CA GLU A 61 1.68 -11.07 -4.15
C GLU A 61 0.58 -11.47 -3.18
N GLU A 62 0.72 -12.60 -2.49
CA GLU A 62 -0.24 -13.04 -1.47
C GLU A 62 -0.43 -12.01 -0.36
N GLN A 63 0.66 -11.42 0.14
CA GLN A 63 0.60 -10.37 1.16
C GLN A 63 -0.01 -9.07 0.60
N GLY A 64 0.34 -8.72 -0.64
CA GLY A 64 -0.16 -7.53 -1.31
C GLY A 64 -1.67 -7.57 -1.54
N VAL A 65 -2.19 -8.72 -2.00
CA VAL A 65 -3.63 -8.96 -2.18
C VAL A 65 -4.33 -9.10 -0.82
N GLY A 66 -3.71 -9.76 0.15
CA GLY A 66 -4.28 -9.91 1.51
C GLY A 66 -4.52 -8.58 2.24
N PHE A 67 -3.79 -7.51 1.87
CA PHE A 67 -4.02 -6.17 2.42
C PHE A 67 -5.42 -5.61 2.12
N GLU A 68 -6.08 -6.06 1.06
CA GLU A 68 -7.44 -5.60 0.73
C GLU A 68 -8.42 -5.88 1.88
N GLU A 69 -8.31 -7.04 2.52
CA GLU A 69 -9.13 -7.39 3.69
C GLU A 69 -8.80 -6.54 4.91
N VAL A 70 -7.51 -6.25 5.12
CA VAL A 70 -7.05 -5.38 6.23
C VAL A 70 -7.65 -3.98 6.07
N GLN A 71 -7.56 -3.42 4.86
CA GLN A 71 -8.11 -2.10 4.58
C GLN A 71 -9.64 -2.07 4.67
N ALA A 72 -10.33 -3.12 4.22
CA ALA A 72 -11.77 -3.26 4.39
C ALA A 72 -12.18 -3.23 5.88
N ARG A 73 -11.45 -3.95 6.75
CA ARG A 73 -11.69 -3.93 8.20
C ARG A 73 -11.43 -2.55 8.80
N ARG A 74 -10.35 -1.86 8.41
CA ARG A 74 -10.02 -0.49 8.85
C ARG A 74 -11.12 0.51 8.47
N VAL A 75 -11.57 0.48 7.21
CA VAL A 75 -12.64 1.35 6.71
C VAL A 75 -13.97 1.07 7.43
N ALA A 76 -14.29 -0.20 7.68
CA ALA A 76 -15.50 -0.57 8.42
C ALA A 76 -15.45 -0.10 9.89
N ALA A 77 -14.30 -0.17 10.54
CA ALA A 77 -14.11 0.31 11.91
C ALA A 77 -14.25 1.84 11.98
N ALA A 78 -13.64 2.58 11.06
CA ALA A 78 -13.70 4.04 11.00
C ALA A 78 -15.13 4.58 10.80
N ARG A 79 -16.01 3.84 10.11
CA ARG A 79 -17.43 4.22 9.91
C ARG A 79 -18.31 4.03 11.14
N LYS A 80 -17.85 3.27 12.13
CA LYS A 80 -18.60 2.98 13.37
C LYS A 80 -18.22 3.90 14.53
N SER A 81 -17.16 4.70 14.37
CA SER A 81 -16.69 5.68 15.34
C SER A 81 -17.32 7.04 15.09
#